data_AF-A0A7K0U7A0-F1
#
_entry.id   AF-A0A7K0U7A0-F1
#
_cell.length_a   1.000
_cell.length_b   1.000
_cell.length_c   1.000
_cell.angle_alpha   90.00
_cell.angle_beta   90.00
_cell.angle_gamma   90.00
#
_symmetry.space_group_name_H-M   'P 1'
#
loop_
_entity.id
_entity.type
_entity.pdbx_description
1 polymer ?
#
loop_
_entity_poly.entity_id
_entity_poly.type
_entity_poly.pdbx_seq_one_letter_code
_entity_poly.pdbx_strand_id
1 'polypeptide(L)'
;MPTPPLHALPALLFEDPAVMAAAAAAELVSVPDAARPLFIAALNRLTGRRPLLVAAPTAAEAERIAGDLIPLLGAEAVELFPAWETLPFERVSPNLETMGRRLRVMWRLRTDDETLSVIVAPVRALVQRLGPHVEDVEPIILSAGEQIDRDALVQSLVEAGYRREYQVEAR
;
A
#
# COMPACT_ATOMS: atom_id res chain seq x y z
N MET A 1 10.60 -13.03 -8.22
CA MET A 1 10.70 -12.27 -6.95
C MET A 1 11.36 -13.18 -5.92
N PRO A 2 12.31 -12.68 -5.10
CA PRO A 2 12.89 -13.47 -4.02
C PRO A 2 11.83 -13.80 -2.97
N THR A 3 11.89 -15.01 -2.41
CA THR A 3 11.00 -15.43 -1.34
C THR A 3 11.23 -14.57 -0.08
N PRO A 4 10.17 -14.01 0.56
CA PRO A 4 10.34 -13.21 1.76
C PRO A 4 11.00 -14.01 2.89
N PRO A 5 11.90 -13.40 3.69
CA PRO A 5 12.72 -14.13 4.65
C PRO A 5 11.90 -14.84 5.73
N LEU A 6 10.72 -14.32 6.09
CA LEU A 6 9.88 -14.84 7.17
C LEU A 6 8.56 -15.45 6.64
N HIS A 7 8.44 -15.73 5.34
CA HIS A 7 7.20 -16.20 4.69
C HIS A 7 6.61 -17.50 5.24
N ALA A 8 7.43 -18.33 5.90
CA ALA A 8 6.99 -19.58 6.49
C ALA A 8 6.25 -19.39 7.83
N LEU A 9 6.54 -18.31 8.57
CA LEU A 9 6.02 -18.11 9.93
C LEU A 9 4.49 -18.00 10.01
N PRO A 10 3.79 -17.29 9.10
CA PRO A 10 2.33 -17.20 9.16
C PRO A 10 1.62 -18.56 9.13
N ALA A 11 2.21 -19.57 8.48
CA ALA A 11 1.62 -20.92 8.43
C ALA A 11 1.64 -21.64 9.78
N LEU A 12 2.55 -21.25 10.69
CA LEU A 12 2.66 -21.87 12.02
C LEU A 12 1.48 -21.49 12.94
N LEU A 13 0.70 -20.47 12.56
CA LEU A 13 -0.46 -19.98 13.32
C LEU A 13 -1.80 -20.40 12.74
N PHE A 14 -1.85 -21.29 11.75
CA PHE A 14 -3.12 -21.69 11.14
C PHE A 14 -4.07 -22.41 12.10
N GLU A 15 -3.52 -23.15 13.05
CA GLU A 15 -4.30 -23.86 14.07
C GLU A 15 -4.50 -23.00 15.34
N ASP A 16 -3.97 -21.77 15.37
CA ASP A 16 -4.13 -20.87 16.51
C ASP A 16 -5.62 -20.51 16.69
N PRO A 17 -6.21 -20.77 17.87
CA PRO A 17 -7.62 -20.50 18.11
C PRO A 17 -8.02 -19.05 17.90
N ALA A 18 -7.15 -18.08 18.18
CA ALA A 18 -7.45 -16.67 18.01
C ALA A 18 -7.47 -16.28 16.52
N VAL A 19 -6.57 -16.85 15.70
CA VAL A 19 -6.55 -16.65 14.25
C VAL A 19 -7.78 -17.29 13.61
N MET A 20 -8.12 -18.52 14.00
CA MET A 20 -9.32 -19.20 13.51
C MET A 20 -10.61 -18.45 13.91
N ALA A 21 -10.69 -17.98 15.15
CA ALA A 21 -11.83 -17.19 15.62
C ALA A 21 -11.98 -15.89 14.81
N ALA A 22 -10.88 -15.17 14.56
CA ALA A 22 -10.90 -13.97 13.73
C ALA A 22 -11.34 -14.26 12.29
N ALA A 23 -10.84 -15.35 11.69
CA ALA A 23 -11.26 -15.78 10.36
C ALA A 23 -12.74 -16.15 10.28
N ALA A 24 -13.29 -16.71 11.36
CA ALA A 24 -14.70 -17.04 11.52
C ALA A 24 -15.59 -15.83 11.93
N ALA A 25 -15.08 -14.60 11.82
CA ALA A 25 -15.77 -13.34 12.10
C ALA A 25 -16.01 -13.03 13.60
N ALA A 26 -15.07 -13.38 14.48
CA ALA A 26 -15.05 -12.83 15.84
C ALA A 26 -15.03 -11.28 15.82
N GLU A 27 -15.85 -10.65 16.66
CA GLU A 27 -15.96 -9.18 16.72
C GLU A 27 -14.72 -8.51 17.32
N LEU A 28 -13.99 -9.21 18.20
CA LEU A 28 -12.82 -8.66 18.89
C LEU A 28 -11.80 -9.77 19.20
N VAL A 29 -10.54 -9.50 18.87
CA VAL A 29 -9.39 -10.33 19.25
C VAL A 29 -8.30 -9.42 19.83
N SER A 30 -7.71 -9.84 20.96
CA SER A 30 -6.57 -9.14 21.57
C SER A 30 -5.27 -9.78 21.10
N VAL A 31 -4.39 -8.97 20.52
CA VAL A 31 -3.10 -9.42 19.99
C VAL A 31 -2.00 -8.49 20.51
N PRO A 32 -0.93 -9.02 21.12
CA PRO A 32 0.23 -8.22 21.51
C PRO A 32 0.82 -7.48 20.31
N ASP A 33 1.28 -6.24 20.51
CA ASP A 33 1.76 -5.36 19.43
C ASP A 33 2.81 -6.03 18.54
N ALA A 34 3.79 -6.71 19.14
CA ALA A 34 4.84 -7.43 18.43
C ALA A 34 4.33 -8.63 17.58
N ALA A 35 3.16 -9.17 17.92
CA ALA A 35 2.56 -10.29 17.20
C ALA A 35 1.55 -9.86 16.13
N ARG A 36 1.13 -8.58 16.09
CA ARG A 36 0.11 -8.09 15.14
C ARG A 36 0.47 -8.34 13.68
N PRO A 37 1.70 -8.06 13.18
CA PRO A 37 2.04 -8.29 11.78
C PRO A 37 1.93 -9.78 11.41
N LEU A 38 2.41 -10.65 12.30
CA LEU A 38 2.35 -12.09 12.12
C LEU A 38 0.90 -12.61 12.14
N PHE A 39 0.07 -12.10 13.06
CA PHE A 39 -1.35 -12.41 13.13
C PHE A 39 -2.10 -11.98 11.87
N ILE A 40 -1.86 -10.75 11.38
CA ILE A 40 -2.46 -10.22 10.14
C ILE A 40 -2.05 -11.07 8.93
N ALA A 41 -0.77 -11.44 8.83
CA ALA A 41 -0.27 -12.30 7.76
C ALA A 41 -0.91 -13.71 7.80
N ALA A 42 -1.07 -14.29 9.00
CA ALA A 42 -1.75 -15.57 9.17
C ALA A 42 -3.23 -15.48 8.77
N LEU A 43 -3.93 -14.43 9.19
CA LEU A 43 -5.33 -14.16 8.85
C LEU A 43 -5.52 -13.98 7.33
N ASN A 44 -4.65 -13.21 6.68
CA ASN A 44 -4.66 -13.02 5.22
C ASN A 44 -4.55 -14.36 4.49
N ARG A 45 -3.60 -15.21 4.93
CA ARG A 45 -3.36 -16.50 4.30
C ARG A 45 -4.47 -17.51 4.57
N LEU A 46 -5.02 -17.54 5.79
CA LEU A 46 -6.10 -18.44 6.18
C LEU A 46 -7.42 -18.11 5.47
N THR A 47 -7.75 -16.82 5.37
CA THR A 47 -9.01 -16.38 4.74
C THR A 47 -8.93 -16.31 3.22
N GLY A 48 -7.72 -16.19 2.65
CA GLY A 48 -7.51 -15.96 1.22
C GLY A 48 -8.03 -14.61 0.72
N ARG A 49 -8.57 -13.76 1.60
CA ARG A 49 -9.17 -12.47 1.24
C ARG A 49 -8.09 -11.45 0.91
N ARG A 50 -8.23 -10.77 -0.23
CA ARG A 50 -7.27 -9.77 -0.70
C ARG A 50 -7.97 -8.57 -1.36
N PRO A 51 -7.46 -7.35 -1.16
CA PRO A 51 -6.54 -6.99 -0.08
C PRO A 51 -7.25 -6.93 1.28
N LEU A 52 -6.53 -7.22 2.37
CA LEU A 52 -6.98 -6.85 3.71
C LEU A 52 -6.62 -5.39 4.00
N LEU A 53 -7.59 -4.61 4.51
CA LEU A 53 -7.33 -3.26 4.99
C LEU A 53 -7.02 -3.27 6.50
N VAL A 54 -5.85 -2.78 6.88
CA VAL A 54 -5.41 -2.61 8.26
C VAL A 54 -5.44 -1.13 8.62
N ALA A 55 -6.42 -0.73 9.44
CA ALA A 55 -6.51 0.61 9.97
C ALA A 55 -5.65 0.77 11.23
N ALA A 56 -4.68 1.68 11.18
CA ALA A 56 -3.79 2.00 12.30
C ALA A 56 -4.16 3.34 12.95
N PRO A 57 -4.03 3.50 14.27
CA PRO A 57 -4.29 4.77 14.96
C PRO A 57 -3.47 5.96 14.44
N THR A 58 -2.21 5.74 14.07
CA THR A 58 -1.26 6.80 13.67
C THR A 58 -0.47 6.42 12.42
N ALA A 59 0.11 7.42 11.74
CA ALA A 59 0.98 7.19 10.58
C ALA A 59 2.23 6.36 10.95
N ALA A 60 2.87 6.67 12.08
CA ALA A 60 4.03 5.92 12.56
C ALA A 60 3.70 4.45 12.86
N GLU A 61 2.49 4.16 13.35
CA GLU A 61 2.04 2.78 13.56
C GLU A 61 1.70 2.08 12.25
N ALA A 62 1.09 2.77 11.29
CA ALA A 62 0.84 2.24 9.95
C ALA A 62 2.16 1.87 9.25
N GLU A 63 3.16 2.75 9.29
CA GLU A 63 4.49 2.53 8.73
C GLU A 63 5.19 1.32 9.36
N ARG A 64 5.15 1.22 10.69
CA ARG A 64 5.74 0.08 11.42
C ARG A 64 5.07 -1.23 11.03
N ILE A 65 3.74 -1.29 11.06
CA ILE A 65 2.98 -2.49 10.69
C ILE A 65 3.28 -2.89 9.24
N ALA A 66 3.29 -1.94 8.29
CA ALA A 66 3.63 -2.21 6.90
C ALA A 66 5.07 -2.75 6.77
N GLY A 67 6.03 -2.11 7.44
CA GLY A 67 7.43 -2.55 7.49
C GLY A 67 7.60 -3.97 8.01
N ASP A 68 6.87 -4.32 9.09
CA ASP A 68 6.93 -5.65 9.71
C ASP A 68 6.20 -6.72 8.88
N LEU A 69 5.21 -6.34 8.06
CA LEU A 69 4.51 -7.25 7.14
C LEU A 69 5.34 -7.60 5.90
N ILE A 70 6.17 -6.69 5.39
CA ILE A 70 7.02 -6.92 4.21
C ILE A 70 7.90 -8.18 4.32
N PRO A 71 8.65 -8.44 5.40
CA PRO A 71 9.46 -9.65 5.51
C PRO A 71 8.62 -10.94 5.59
N LEU A 72 7.33 -10.84 5.95
CA LEU A 72 6.39 -11.97 6.04
C LEU A 72 5.69 -12.24 4.69
N LEU A 73 5.26 -11.20 3.97
CA LEU A 73 4.40 -11.33 2.78
C LEU A 73 5.10 -10.97 1.47
N GLY A 74 6.18 -10.19 1.54
CA GLY A 74 6.89 -9.62 0.39
C GLY A 74 6.54 -8.16 0.14
N ALA A 75 7.48 -7.42 -0.46
CA ALA A 75 7.36 -5.98 -0.69
C ALA A 75 6.18 -5.62 -1.61
N GLU A 76 5.94 -6.39 -2.66
CA GLU A 76 4.80 -6.16 -3.56
C GLU A 76 3.46 -6.50 -2.90
N ALA A 77 3.44 -7.35 -1.87
CA ALA A 77 2.21 -7.78 -1.23
C ALA A 77 1.61 -6.77 -0.24
N VAL A 78 2.39 -5.74 0.13
CA VAL A 78 2.03 -4.78 1.18
C VAL A 78 2.13 -3.37 0.66
N GLU A 79 1.04 -2.60 0.78
CA GLU A 79 1.04 -1.17 0.52
C GLU A 79 0.77 -0.36 1.78
N LEU A 80 1.45 0.78 1.90
CA LEU A 80 1.07 1.83 2.84
C LEU A 80 0.24 2.87 2.09
N PHE A 81 -0.98 3.14 2.56
CA PHE A 81 -1.81 4.23 2.07
C PHE A 81 -1.68 5.44 3.02
N PRO A 82 -0.78 6.41 2.72
CA PRO A 82 -0.43 7.48 3.65
C PRO A 82 -1.53 8.55 3.71
N ALA A 83 -1.62 9.25 4.85
CA ALA A 83 -2.41 10.48 4.95
C ALA A 83 -1.62 11.67 4.37
N TRP A 84 -2.31 12.73 3.95
CA TRP A 84 -1.63 14.00 3.69
C TRP A 84 -0.93 14.54 4.94
N GLU A 85 0.27 15.06 4.76
CA GLU A 85 1.03 15.75 5.80
C GLU A 85 0.36 17.08 6.18
N THR A 86 -0.30 17.71 5.21
CA THR A 86 -1.01 18.98 5.36
C THR A 86 -2.37 18.81 6.01
N LEU A 87 -2.81 19.83 6.74
CA LEU A 87 -4.13 19.86 7.37
C LEU A 87 -5.24 20.15 6.34
N PRO A 88 -6.50 19.74 6.63
CA PRO A 88 -7.63 20.18 5.84
C PRO A 88 -7.66 21.72 5.73
N PHE A 89 -7.84 22.23 4.51
CA PHE A 89 -7.89 23.66 4.16
C PHE A 89 -6.56 24.43 4.28
N GLU A 90 -5.44 23.75 4.55
CA GLU A 90 -4.12 24.36 4.47
C GLU A 90 -3.77 24.70 3.01
N ARG A 91 -3.20 25.89 2.79
CA ARG A 91 -2.82 26.38 1.44
C ARG A 91 -1.44 25.89 1.02
N VAL A 92 -1.15 24.62 1.28
CA VAL A 92 0.09 23.95 0.91
C VAL A 92 -0.29 22.62 0.28
N SER A 93 0.36 22.29 -0.84
CA SER A 93 0.13 20.99 -1.48
C SER A 93 0.79 19.89 -0.66
N PRO A 94 0.16 18.70 -0.54
CA PRO A 94 0.82 17.54 0.04
C PRO A 94 2.09 17.17 -0.72
N ASN A 95 2.96 16.37 -0.09
CA ASN A 95 4.19 15.92 -0.74
C ASN A 95 3.86 15.05 -1.98
N LEU A 96 4.60 15.24 -3.07
CA LEU A 96 4.48 14.45 -4.30
C LEU A 96 4.68 12.95 -4.04
N GLU A 97 5.58 12.57 -3.12
CA GLU A 97 5.75 11.17 -2.76
C GLU A 97 4.48 10.58 -2.11
N THR A 98 3.84 11.33 -1.22
CA THR A 98 2.59 10.93 -0.58
C THR A 98 1.47 10.80 -1.59
N MET A 99 1.36 11.75 -2.53
CA MET A 99 0.38 11.70 -3.61
C MET A 99 0.64 10.51 -4.54
N GLY A 100 1.89 10.28 -4.95
CA GLY A 100 2.28 9.16 -5.81
C GLY A 100 2.00 7.79 -5.17
N ARG A 101 2.29 7.61 -3.88
CA ARG A 101 1.95 6.39 -3.14
C ARG A 101 0.43 6.16 -3.10
N ARG A 102 -0.35 7.20 -2.82
CA ARG A 102 -1.82 7.10 -2.82
C ARG A 102 -2.36 6.69 -4.20
N LEU A 103 -1.87 7.32 -5.27
CA LEU A 103 -2.25 6.96 -6.64
C LEU A 103 -1.85 5.53 -7.00
N ARG A 104 -0.66 5.07 -6.59
CA ARG A 104 -0.25 3.66 -6.76
C ARG A 104 -1.23 2.70 -6.12
N VAL A 105 -1.62 2.93 -4.86
CA VAL A 105 -2.60 2.07 -4.17
C VAL A 105 -3.94 2.06 -4.89
N MET A 106 -4.44 3.24 -5.31
CA MET A 106 -5.71 3.33 -6.06
C MET A 106 -5.64 2.59 -7.40
N TRP A 107 -4.54 2.75 -8.13
CA TRP A 107 -4.31 2.05 -9.39
C TRP A 107 -4.30 0.53 -9.19
N ARG A 108 -3.53 0.01 -8.21
CA ARG A 108 -3.45 -1.43 -7.91
C ARG A 108 -4.79 -2.02 -7.48
N LEU A 109 -5.57 -1.27 -6.69
CA LEU A 109 -6.93 -1.66 -6.30
C LEU A 109 -7.87 -1.80 -7.49
N ARG A 110 -7.75 -0.91 -8.48
CA ARG A 110 -8.60 -0.93 -9.68
C ARG A 110 -8.21 -2.02 -10.67
N THR A 111 -6.92 -2.34 -10.79
CA THR A 111 -6.42 -3.36 -11.73
C THR A 111 -6.57 -4.80 -11.22
N ASP A 112 -7.23 -5.00 -10.07
CA ASP A 112 -7.36 -6.30 -9.39
C ASP A 112 -6.01 -7.03 -9.25
N ASP A 113 -4.98 -6.29 -8.80
CA ASP A 113 -3.64 -6.82 -8.65
C ASP A 113 -3.59 -7.95 -7.61
N GLU A 114 -3.55 -9.19 -8.07
CA GLU A 114 -3.52 -10.40 -7.23
C GLU A 114 -2.33 -10.46 -6.26
N THR A 115 -1.26 -9.71 -6.55
CA THR A 115 -0.09 -9.63 -5.67
C THR A 115 -0.39 -8.79 -4.44
N LEU A 116 -1.28 -7.79 -4.52
CA LEU A 116 -1.63 -6.90 -3.41
C LEU A 116 -2.45 -7.63 -2.36
N SER A 117 -1.82 -7.96 -1.23
CA SER A 117 -2.44 -8.78 -0.18
C SER A 117 -2.91 -7.96 1.02
N VAL A 118 -2.19 -6.90 1.39
CA VAL A 118 -2.51 -6.05 2.55
C VAL A 118 -2.28 -4.58 2.22
N ILE A 119 -3.24 -3.74 2.59
CA ILE A 119 -3.11 -2.29 2.62
C ILE A 119 -3.14 -1.85 4.07
N VAL A 120 -2.13 -1.09 4.50
CA VAL A 120 -2.06 -0.49 5.83
C VAL A 120 -2.30 1.01 5.70
N ALA A 121 -3.16 1.58 6.53
CA ALA A 121 -3.50 3.00 6.45
C ALA A 121 -3.72 3.58 7.86
N PRO A 122 -3.21 4.78 8.18
CA PRO A 122 -3.64 5.47 9.38
C PRO A 122 -5.09 5.92 9.26
N VAL A 123 -5.83 6.00 10.37
CA VAL A 123 -7.24 6.45 10.39
C VAL A 123 -7.42 7.79 9.66
N ARG A 124 -6.47 8.72 9.79
CA ARG A 124 -6.49 10.01 9.08
C ARG A 124 -6.55 9.84 7.56
N ALA A 125 -5.86 8.85 6.99
CA ALA A 125 -5.88 8.61 5.55
C ALA A 125 -7.23 8.06 5.07
N LEU A 126 -7.89 7.25 5.91
CA LEU A 126 -9.16 6.59 5.60
C LEU A 126 -10.35 7.55 5.60
N VAL A 127 -10.32 8.56 6.46
CA VAL A 127 -11.39 9.58 6.52
C VAL A 127 -11.21 10.71 5.50
N GLN A 128 -10.04 10.79 4.86
CA GLN A 128 -9.77 11.78 3.81
C GLN A 128 -10.53 11.41 2.54
N ARG A 129 -11.41 12.31 2.08
CA ARG A 129 -12.07 12.17 0.79
C ARG A 129 -11.04 12.29 -0.33
N LEU A 130 -11.13 11.39 -1.29
CA LEU A 130 -10.35 11.47 -2.52
C LEU A 130 -11.01 12.43 -3.50
N GLY A 131 -10.19 13.05 -4.34
CA GLY A 131 -10.69 13.82 -5.48
C GLY A 131 -11.47 12.92 -6.45
N PRO A 132 -12.36 13.50 -7.26
CA PRO A 132 -13.00 12.75 -8.33
C PRO A 132 -11.94 12.24 -9.31
N HIS A 133 -12.19 11.08 -9.94
CA HIS A 133 -11.32 10.50 -10.97
C HIS A 133 -9.93 10.07 -10.50
N VAL A 134 -9.72 9.88 -9.19
CA VAL A 134 -8.43 9.38 -8.66
C VAL A 134 -8.11 7.98 -9.17
N GLU A 135 -9.16 7.22 -9.49
CA GLU A 135 -9.14 5.88 -10.07
C GLU A 135 -8.82 5.87 -11.58
N ASP A 136 -8.99 7.00 -12.27
CA ASP A 136 -8.78 7.09 -13.72
C ASP A 136 -7.31 7.37 -14.09
N VAL A 137 -6.46 7.58 -13.09
CA VAL A 137 -5.05 7.93 -13.28
C VAL A 137 -4.25 6.69 -13.66
N GLU A 138 -3.64 6.72 -14.84
CA GLU A 138 -2.77 5.65 -15.32
C GLU A 138 -1.27 5.96 -15.19
N PRO A 139 -0.46 4.99 -14.76
CA PRO A 139 0.98 5.15 -14.74
C PRO A 139 1.56 5.07 -16.15
N ILE A 140 2.67 5.78 -16.34
CA ILE A 140 3.55 5.58 -17.49
C ILE A 140 4.41 4.34 -17.18
N ILE A 141 4.16 3.24 -17.88
CA ILE A 141 4.89 1.98 -17.72
C ILE A 141 6.02 1.95 -18.75
N LEU A 142 7.26 1.75 -18.28
CA LEU A 142 8.44 1.65 -19.12
C LEU A 142 9.15 0.32 -18.85
N SER A 143 9.44 -0.44 -19.90
CA SER A 143 10.11 -1.74 -19.79
C SER A 143 11.47 -1.78 -20.50
N ALA A 144 12.40 -2.58 -19.98
CA ALA A 144 13.70 -2.76 -20.62
C ALA A 144 13.55 -3.43 -22.00
N GLY A 145 14.18 -2.85 -23.03
CA GLY A 145 14.11 -3.33 -24.41
C GLY A 145 12.91 -2.79 -25.21
N GLU A 146 12.04 -2.01 -24.58
CA GLU A 146 10.93 -1.34 -25.27
C GLU A 146 11.44 -0.20 -26.17
N GLN A 147 10.87 -0.09 -27.38
CA GLN A 147 11.11 1.04 -28.27
C GLN A 147 9.97 2.03 -28.14
N ILE A 148 10.29 3.25 -27.70
CA ILE A 148 9.31 4.30 -27.40
C ILE A 148 9.74 5.59 -28.09
N ASP A 149 8.77 6.32 -28.64
CA ASP A 149 9.02 7.66 -29.16
C ASP A 149 9.34 8.61 -27.99
N ARG A 150 10.52 9.22 -28.06
CA ARG A 150 11.02 10.11 -27.00
C ARG A 150 10.14 11.33 -26.81
N ASP A 151 9.70 11.97 -27.89
CA ASP A 151 8.95 13.23 -27.80
C ASP A 151 7.52 12.96 -27.31
N ALA A 152 6.93 11.84 -27.72
CA ALA A 152 5.67 11.35 -27.17
C ALA A 152 5.78 11.07 -25.67
N LEU A 153 6.84 10.38 -25.22
CA LEU A 153 7.07 10.11 -23.79
C LEU A 153 7.21 11.40 -22.98
N VAL A 154 7.97 12.36 -23.49
CA VAL A 154 8.13 13.68 -22.84
C VAL A 154 6.78 14.38 -22.73
N GLN A 155 5.97 14.34 -23.79
CA GLN A 155 4.64 14.95 -23.78
C GLN A 155 3.74 14.30 -22.71
N SER A 156 3.70 12.96 -22.65
CA SER A 156 2.93 12.24 -21.63
C SER A 156 3.39 12.55 -20.21
N LEU A 157 4.69 12.68 -19.97
CA LEU A 157 5.23 13.08 -18.66
C LEU A 157 4.76 14.48 -18.25
N VAL A 158 4.79 15.44 -19.17
CA VAL A 158 4.32 16.81 -18.91
C VAL A 158 2.82 16.84 -18.63
N GLU A 159 2.02 16.08 -19.39
CA GLU A 159 0.58 15.94 -19.17
C GLU A 159 0.26 15.29 -17.83
N ALA A 160 1.09 14.35 -17.36
CA ALA A 160 1.02 13.75 -16.03
C ALA A 160 1.52 14.69 -14.89
N GLY A 161 1.96 15.91 -15.22
CA GLY A 161 2.37 16.92 -14.24
C GLY A 161 3.85 16.90 -13.85
N TYR A 162 4.68 16.10 -14.54
CA TYR A 162 6.13 16.16 -14.33
C TYR A 162 6.72 17.47 -14.86
N ARG A 163 7.74 17.97 -14.17
CA ARG A 163 8.48 19.16 -14.58
C ARG A 163 9.78 18.79 -15.27
N ARG A 164 10.05 19.44 -16.40
CA ARG A 164 11.30 19.27 -17.13
C ARG A 164 12.37 20.14 -16.49
N GLU A 165 13.36 19.49 -15.89
CA GLU A 165 14.52 20.13 -15.29
C GLU A 165 15.81 19.71 -16.01
N TYR A 166 16.87 20.50 -15.87
CA TYR A 166 18.19 20.14 -16.41
C TYR A 166 18.78 18.91 -15.72
N GLN A 167 18.54 18.78 -14.41
CA GLN A 167 18.99 17.67 -13.58
C GLN A 167 17.87 17.26 -12.62
N VAL A 168 17.67 15.95 -12.45
CA VAL A 168 16.68 15.40 -11.52
C VAL A 168 17.28 15.39 -10.12
N GLU A 169 16.71 16.16 -9.20
CA GLU A 169 17.15 16.26 -7.80
C GLU A 169 16.07 15.81 -6.80
N ALA A 170 14.82 15.74 -7.23
CA ALA A 170 13.67 15.33 -6.44
C ALA A 170 12.65 14.58 -7.31
N ARG A 171 11.70 13.90 -6.66
CA ARG A 171 10.56 13.24 -7.33
C ARG A 171 9.50 14.24 -7.76
#